data_AF-A0A7C5B6R8-F1
#
_entry.id   AF-A0A7C5B6R8-F1
#
_cell.length_a   1.000
_cell.length_b   1.000
_cell.length_c   1.000
_cell.angle_alpha   90.00
_cell.angle_beta   90.00
_cell.angle_gamma   90.00
#
_symmetry.space_group_name_H-M   'P 1'
#
loop_
_entity.id
_entity.type
_entity.pdbx_description
1 polymer ?
#
loop_
_entity_poly.entity_id
_entity_poly.type
_entity_poly.pdbx_seq_one_letter_code
_entity_poly.pdbx_strand_id
1 'polypeptide(L)' 'MTQELKTGTTTVGLTCKDGVVLATEHRATMGTLIAHKTTQKLFKIDEHIGLTVA' A
#
# COMPACT_ATOMS: atom_id res chain seq x y z
N MET A 1 23.75 11.31 -7.68
CA MET A 1 22.66 10.73 -6.88
C MET A 1 21.38 10.84 -7.69
N THR A 2 20.84 9.72 -8.15
CA THR A 2 19.53 9.66 -8.80
C THR A 2 18.47 9.93 -7.74
N GLN A 3 17.65 10.96 -7.93
CA GLN A 3 16.50 11.18 -7.06
C GLN A 3 15.49 10.06 -7.29
N GLU A 4 15.08 9.36 -6.23
CA GLU A 4 13.92 8.48 -6.30
C GLU A 4 12.66 9.32 -6.58
N LEU A 5 11.93 8.92 -7.62
CA LEU A 5 10.66 9.54 -7.97
C LEU A 5 9.64 9.15 -6.91
N LYS A 6 8.99 10.15 -6.29
CA LYS A 6 7.97 9.90 -5.27
C LYS A 6 6.83 9.05 -5.84
N THR A 7 6.58 7.92 -5.20
CA THR A 7 5.42 7.08 -5.46
C THR A 7 4.28 7.49 -4.55
N GLY A 8 3.10 7.72 -5.13
CA GLY A 8 1.88 7.86 -4.37
C GLY A 8 1.41 6.50 -3.89
N THR A 9 1.34 6.33 -2.57
CA THR A 9 0.63 5.21 -1.94
C THR A 9 -0.12 5.73 -0.74
N THR A 10 -1.39 5.34 -0.62
CA THR A 10 -2.18 5.55 0.59
C THR A 10 -2.52 4.19 1.16
N THR A 11 -2.32 4.07 2.47
CA THR A 11 -2.53 2.85 3.23
C THR A 11 -3.29 3.22 4.49
N VAL A 12 -4.25 2.40 4.88
CA VAL A 12 -5.10 2.60 6.05
C VAL A 12 -5.17 1.31 6.86
N GLY A 13 -5.03 1.43 8.18
CA GLY A 13 -5.34 0.38 9.15
C GLY A 13 -6.47 0.83 10.06
N LEU A 14 -7.43 -0.05 10.33
CA LEU A 14 -8.55 0.19 11.24
C LEU A 14 -8.60 -0.89 12.32
N THR A 15 -8.73 -0.50 13.57
CA THR A 15 -8.97 -1.41 14.69
C THR A 15 -10.47 -1.66 14.86
N CYS A 16 -10.84 -2.93 15.04
CA CYS A 16 -12.19 -3.40 15.29
C CYS A 16 -12.21 -4.19 16.61
N LYS A 17 -13.40 -4.51 17.13
CA LYS A 17 -13.54 -5.24 18.40
C LYS A 17 -12.75 -6.56 18.42
N ASP A 18 -12.82 -7.33 17.33
CA ASP A 18 -12.27 -8.69 17.25
C ASP A 18 -11.17 -8.83 16.17
N GLY A 19 -10.56 -7.72 15.74
CA GLY A 19 -9.52 -7.77 14.72
C GLY A 19 -9.15 -6.42 14.12
N VAL A 20 -8.47 -6.47 12.98
CA VAL A 20 -8.03 -5.28 12.24
C VAL A 20 -8.36 -5.41 10.75
N VAL A 21 -8.58 -4.28 10.09
CA VAL A 21 -8.72 -4.18 8.64
C VAL A 21 -7.54 -3.40 8.09
N LEU A 22 -6.88 -3.95 7.06
CA LEU A 22 -5.83 -3.26 6.31
C LEU A 22 -6.32 -3.02 4.89
N ALA A 23 -6.12 -1.80 4.39
CA ALA A 23 -6.45 -1.40 3.04
C ALA A 23 -5.32 -0.57 2.43
N THR A 24 -5.10 -0.69 1.13
CA THR A 24 -4.10 0.09 0.40
C THR A 24 -4.60 0.42 -0.99
N GLU A 25 -4.16 1.55 -1.52
CA GLU A 25 -4.51 1.99 -2.86
C GLU A 25 -3.68 1.25 -3.93
N HIS A 26 -4.30 0.87 -5.06
CA HIS A 26 -3.71 -0.02 -6.05
C HIS A 26 -2.80 0.67 -7.08
N ARG A 27 -2.82 2.00 -7.18
CA ARG A 27 -2.08 2.75 -8.20
C ARG A 27 -0.65 2.99 -7.76
N ALA A 28 0.31 2.96 -8.68
CA ALA A 28 1.64 3.52 -8.46
C ALA A 28 1.82 4.74 -9.36
N THR A 29 2.33 5.83 -8.80
CA THR A 29 2.61 7.06 -9.56
C THR A 29 4.09 7.28 -9.73
N MET A 30 4.46 7.99 -10.79
CA MET A 30 5.81 8.49 -11.02
C MET A 30 5.69 10.00 -11.28
N GLY A 31 5.80 10.80 -10.21
CA GLY A 31 5.37 12.20 -10.27
C GLY A 31 3.85 12.31 -10.48
N THR A 32 3.40 13.01 -11.52
CA THR A 32 1.98 13.19 -11.86
C THR A 32 1.41 12.08 -12.74
N LEU A 33 2.26 11.19 -13.26
CA LEU A 33 1.84 10.10 -14.14
C LEU A 33 1.43 8.86 -13.34
N ILE A 34 0.41 8.16 -13.82
CA ILE A 34 0.06 6.82 -13.36
C ILE A 34 1.01 5.82 -14.04
N ALA A 35 1.99 5.31 -13.29
CA ALA A 35 2.96 4.35 -13.80
C ALA A 35 2.36 2.94 -13.87
N HIS A 36 1.54 2.57 -12.87
CA HIS A 36 0.85 1.28 -12.85
C HIS A 36 -0.52 1.41 -12.18
N LYS A 37 -1.53 0.70 -12.69
CA LYS A 37 -2.91 0.75 -12.16
C LYS A 37 -3.16 -0.31 -11.08
N THR A 38 -2.36 -1.37 -11.04
CA THR A 38 -2.60 -2.53 -10.18
C THR A 38 -1.31 -3.04 -9.55
N THR A 39 -0.83 -2.34 -8.54
CA THR A 39 0.36 -2.71 -7.79
C THR A 39 -0.06 -3.45 -6.52
N GLN A 40 0.52 -4.61 -6.27
CA GLN A 40 0.33 -5.31 -5.00
C GLN A 40 1.17 -4.63 -3.92
N LYS A 41 0.49 -4.11 -2.90
CA LYS A 41 1.13 -3.43 -1.76
C LYS A 41 0.63 -3.94 -0.42
N LEU A 42 -0.38 -4.81 -0.42
CA LEU A 42 -0.90 -5.53 0.74
C LEU A 42 -0.46 -6.99 0.63
N PHE A 43 0.15 -7.48 1.70
CA PHE A 43 0.73 -8.82 1.78
C PHE A 43 0.15 -9.56 2.99
N LYS A 44 -0.27 -10.81 2.79
CA LYS A 44 -0.55 -11.75 3.88
C LYS A 44 0.78 -12.35 4.33
N ILE A 45 1.17 -12.11 5.58
CA ILE A 45 2.40 -12.65 6.15
C ILE A 45 2.11 -13.96 6.87
N ASP A 46 1.01 -13.99 7.62
CA ASP A 46 0.50 -15.16 8.33
C ASP A 46 -1.03 -15.12 8.37
N GLU A 47 -1.68 -16.06 9.04
CA GLU A 47 -3.13 -16.10 9.23
C GLU A 47 -3.65 -14.85 9.97
N HIS A 48 -2.89 -14.34 10.94
CA HIS A 48 -3.29 -13.18 11.76
C HIS A 48 -2.39 -11.95 11.56
N ILE A 49 -1.54 -11.94 10.53
CA ILE A 49 -0.58 -10.85 10.27
C ILE A 49 -0.65 -10.42 8.81
N GLY A 50 -0.98 -9.14 8.59
CA GLY A 50 -0.92 -8.49 7.29
C GLY A 50 0.06 -7.31 7.29
N LEU A 51 0.63 -7.01 6.13
CA LEU A 51 1.59 -5.93 5.94
C LEU A 51 1.23 -5.08 4.73
N THR A 52 1.44 -3.78 4.84
CA THR A 52 1.29 -2.82 3.76
C THR A 52 2.56 -1.99 3.59
N VAL A 53 2.91 -1.66 2.36
CA VAL A 53 4.05 -0.79 2.03
C VAL A 53 3.58 0.47 1.30
N ALA A 54 4.21 1.61 1.58
CA ALA A 54 3.86 2.92 1.00
C ALA A 54 4.97 3.46 0.11
#